data_AF-A0A0P7VIJ2-F1
#
_entry.id   AF-A0A0P7VIJ2-F1
#
_cell.length_a   1.000
_cell.length_b   1.000
_cell.length_c   1.000
_cell.angle_alpha   90.00
_cell.angle_beta   90.00
_cell.angle_gamma   90.00
#
_symmetry.space_group_name_H-M   'P 1'
#
loop_
_entity.id
_entity.type
_entity.pdbx_description
1 polymer ?
#
loop_
_entity_poly.entity_id
_entity_poly.type
_entity_poly.pdbx_seq_one_letter_code
_entity_poly.pdbx_strand_id
1 'polypeptide(L)'
;MINLVPETYSAPPAARRRYIWRSMTMFGLLMIAFTGFHAVGGGPPERFGLNLAMVLLCIGFVLAASFETVVLIRSLDELQQRIHILAWAIGLGAAVTVAFCWDLASTWLPVVMFEPIFTVLIAVTGYYLSLFLVSRHYR
;
A
#
# COMPACT_ATOMS: atom_id res chain seq x y z
N MET A 1 -13.56 -13.57 17.50
CA MET A 1 -12.29 -13.04 16.95
C MET A 1 -12.39 -11.53 16.99
N ILE A 2 -11.49 -10.86 17.72
CA ILE A 2 -11.39 -9.40 17.66
C ILE A 2 -10.97 -9.05 16.22
N ASN A 3 -11.79 -8.26 15.54
CA ASN A 3 -11.55 -7.93 14.15
C ASN A 3 -10.58 -6.75 14.07
N LEU A 4 -9.28 -7.07 13.98
CA LEU A 4 -8.20 -6.08 13.96
C LEU A 4 -8.16 -5.24 12.66
N VAL A 5 -8.87 -5.67 11.61
CA VAL A 5 -8.85 -5.03 10.30
C VAL A 5 -10.24 -4.46 9.98
N PRO A 6 -10.47 -3.15 10.20
CA PRO A 6 -11.80 -2.54 10.10
C PRO A 6 -12.40 -2.63 8.69
N GLU A 7 -11.57 -2.70 7.66
CA GLU A 7 -12.00 -2.79 6.25
C GLU A 7 -12.68 -4.10 5.85
N THR A 8 -12.58 -5.12 6.70
CA THR A 8 -13.15 -6.43 6.42
C THR A 8 -14.45 -6.68 7.19
N TYR A 9 -14.98 -5.69 7.91
CA TYR A 9 -16.00 -5.89 8.94
C TYR A 9 -17.32 -6.49 8.44
N SER A 10 -17.75 -6.14 7.24
CA SER A 10 -18.95 -6.72 6.59
C SER A 10 -18.66 -7.94 5.72
N ALA A 11 -17.41 -8.10 5.28
CA ALA A 11 -17.05 -9.22 4.42
C ALA A 11 -17.32 -10.55 5.16
N PRO A 12 -17.82 -11.59 4.45
CA PRO A 12 -18.03 -12.91 5.01
C PRO A 12 -16.76 -13.43 5.71
N PRO A 13 -16.87 -14.15 6.85
CA PRO A 13 -15.69 -14.59 7.61
C PRO A 13 -14.65 -15.37 6.80
N ALA A 14 -15.10 -16.16 5.83
CA ALA A 14 -14.22 -16.91 4.92
C ALA A 14 -13.44 -15.99 3.96
N ALA A 15 -14.11 -14.99 3.38
CA ALA A 15 -13.48 -14.00 2.49
C ALA A 15 -12.48 -13.13 3.25
N ARG A 16 -12.86 -12.68 4.45
CA ARG A 16 -12.00 -11.94 5.38
C ARG A 16 -10.73 -12.70 5.74
N ARG A 17 -10.86 -13.96 6.18
CA ARG A 17 -9.70 -14.78 6.55
C ARG A 17 -8.77 -15.00 5.37
N ARG A 18 -9.32 -15.28 4.18
CA ARG A 18 -8.55 -15.43 2.95
C ARG A 18 -7.78 -14.16 2.61
N TYR A 19 -8.45 -13.01 2.65
CA TYR A 19 -7.83 -11.71 2.36
C TYR A 19 -6.68 -11.41 3.34
N ILE A 20 -6.93 -11.50 4.65
CA ILE A 20 -5.90 -11.22 5.66
C ILE A 20 -4.67 -12.11 5.46
N TRP A 21 -4.86 -13.42 5.32
CA TRP A 21 -3.74 -14.35 5.15
C TRP A 21 -2.97 -14.11 3.85
N ARG A 22 -3.67 -13.87 2.75
CA ARG A 22 -3.02 -13.64 1.44
C ARG A 22 -2.29 -12.31 1.41
N SER A 23 -2.91 -11.23 1.89
CA SER A 23 -2.28 -9.91 1.97
C SER A 23 -1.06 -9.93 2.88
N MET A 24 -1.13 -10.57 4.06
CA MET A 24 0.02 -10.74 4.95
C MET A 24 1.14 -11.58 4.31
N THR A 25 0.78 -12.69 3.64
CA THR A 25 1.76 -13.56 2.97
C THR A 25 2.45 -12.81 1.84
N MET A 26 1.69 -12.10 1.01
CA MET A 26 2.24 -11.31 -0.09
C MET A 26 3.15 -10.20 0.43
N PHE A 27 2.73 -9.46 1.45
CA PHE A 27 3.55 -8.42 2.06
C PHE A 27 4.85 -9.01 2.64
N GLY A 28 4.75 -10.12 3.38
CA GLY A 28 5.92 -10.83 3.91
C GLY A 28 6.88 -11.28 2.80
N LEU A 29 6.37 -11.86 1.72
CA LEU A 29 7.19 -12.28 0.56
C LEU A 29 7.86 -11.09 -0.12
N LEU A 30 7.14 -9.98 -0.32
CA LEU A 30 7.71 -8.76 -0.89
C LEU A 30 8.84 -8.22 0.00
N MET A 31 8.62 -8.14 1.31
CA MET A 31 9.63 -7.66 2.25
C MET A 31 10.87 -8.57 2.25
N ILE A 32 10.70 -9.90 2.26
CA ILE A 32 11.80 -10.85 2.18
C ILE A 32 12.58 -10.68 0.86
N ALA A 33 11.88 -10.55 -0.26
CA ALA A 33 12.50 -10.34 -1.57
C ALA A 33 13.27 -9.00 -1.63
N PHE A 34 12.68 -7.93 -1.08
CA PHE A 34 13.29 -6.60 -1.01
C PHE A 34 14.55 -6.60 -0.15
N THR A 35 14.50 -7.20 1.05
CA THR A 35 15.66 -7.35 1.93
C THR A 35 16.74 -8.20 1.27
N GLY A 36 16.36 -9.30 0.60
CA GLY A 36 17.27 -10.14 -0.17
C GLY A 36 17.96 -9.37 -1.30
N PHE A 37 17.20 -8.58 -2.07
CA PHE A 37 17.71 -7.71 -3.13
C PHE A 37 18.75 -6.71 -2.60
N HIS A 38 18.46 -6.04 -1.48
CA HIS A 38 19.41 -5.14 -0.85
C HIS A 38 20.66 -5.87 -0.34
N ALA A 39 20.50 -7.04 0.27
CA ALA A 39 21.61 -7.83 0.82
C ALA A 39 22.59 -8.31 -0.28
N VAL A 40 22.09 -8.63 -1.47
CA VAL A 40 22.95 -8.99 -2.62
C VAL A 40 23.55 -7.78 -3.33
N GLY A 41 23.27 -6.55 -2.85
CA GLY A 41 23.80 -5.30 -3.40
C GLY A 41 23.07 -4.84 -4.67
N GLY A 42 21.75 -4.95 -4.72
CA GLY A 42 20.92 -4.30 -5.73
C GLY A 42 20.94 -2.77 -5.60
N GLY A 43 20.76 -2.05 -6.72
CA GLY A 43 20.88 -0.58 -6.77
C GLY A 43 22.01 -0.05 -7.68
N PRO A 44 23.22 -0.66 -7.74
CA PRO A 44 24.27 -0.23 -8.66
C PRO A 44 23.81 -0.33 -10.13
N PRO A 45 24.11 0.66 -10.99
CA PRO A 45 23.65 0.69 -12.38
C PRO A 45 24.21 -0.46 -13.22
N GLU A 46 25.37 -0.99 -12.86
CA GLU A 46 26.06 -2.10 -13.53
C GLU A 46 25.27 -3.43 -13.44
N ARG A 47 24.36 -3.56 -12.47
CA ARG A 47 23.59 -4.79 -12.20
C ARG A 47 22.19 -4.71 -12.78
N PHE A 48 22.09 -4.28 -14.03
CA PHE A 48 20.81 -4.04 -14.72
C PHE A 48 19.82 -5.21 -14.59
N GLY A 49 20.26 -6.46 -14.76
CA GLY A 49 19.37 -7.63 -14.68
C GLY A 49 18.72 -7.81 -13.29
N LEU A 50 19.47 -7.58 -12.21
CA LEU A 50 18.96 -7.66 -10.85
C LEU A 50 17.98 -6.52 -10.56
N ASN A 51 18.31 -5.29 -11.01
CA ASN A 51 17.43 -4.13 -10.87
C ASN A 51 16.12 -4.31 -11.66
N LEU A 52 16.21 -4.83 -12.89
CA LEU A 52 15.04 -5.14 -13.71
C LEU A 52 14.17 -6.22 -13.07
N ALA A 53 14.77 -7.30 -12.55
CA ALA A 53 14.05 -8.35 -11.84
C ALA A 53 13.29 -7.80 -10.63
N MET A 54 13.90 -6.87 -9.89
CA MET A 54 13.27 -6.21 -8.75
C MET A 54 12.09 -5.32 -9.17
N VAL A 55 12.23 -4.55 -10.24
CA VAL A 55 11.13 -3.74 -10.80
C VAL A 55 9.97 -4.63 -11.21
N LEU A 56 10.23 -5.72 -11.94
CA LEU A 56 9.20 -6.68 -12.35
C LEU A 56 8.52 -7.34 -11.14
N LEU A 57 9.27 -7.64 -10.08
CA LEU A 57 8.72 -8.18 -8.84
C LEU A 57 7.79 -7.17 -8.14
N CYS A 58 8.19 -5.90 -8.06
CA CYS A 58 7.34 -4.82 -7.54
C CYS A 58 6.05 -4.67 -8.37
N ILE A 59 6.15 -4.69 -9.70
CA ILE A 59 4.98 -4.64 -10.58
C ILE A 59 4.05 -5.83 -10.32
N GLY A 60 4.59 -7.05 -10.26
CA GLY A 60 3.83 -8.25 -9.96
C GLY A 60 3.11 -8.17 -8.61
N PHE A 61 3.78 -7.62 -7.59
CA PHE A 61 3.19 -7.38 -6.29
C PHE A 61 2.02 -6.38 -6.36
N VAL A 62 2.20 -5.26 -7.05
CA VAL A 62 1.13 -4.26 -7.23
C VAL A 62 -0.09 -4.87 -7.92
N LEU A 63 0.13 -5.68 -8.97
CA LEU A 63 -0.96 -6.38 -9.66
C LEU A 63 -1.69 -7.36 -8.75
N ALA A 64 -0.95 -8.17 -7.99
CA ALA A 64 -1.53 -9.13 -7.05
C ALA A 64 -2.29 -8.41 -5.92
N ALA A 65 -1.74 -7.32 -5.39
CA ALA A 65 -2.36 -6.56 -4.30
C ALA A 65 -3.65 -5.88 -4.79
N SER A 66 -3.63 -5.36 -6.01
CA SER A 66 -4.80 -4.81 -6.69
C SER A 66 -5.87 -5.88 -6.88
N PHE A 67 -5.50 -7.09 -7.30
CA PHE A 67 -6.43 -8.20 -7.47
C PHE A 67 -7.12 -8.58 -6.16
N GLU A 68 -6.35 -8.80 -5.08
CA GLU A 68 -6.93 -9.15 -3.77
C GLU A 68 -7.81 -8.01 -3.23
N THR A 69 -7.43 -6.75 -3.46
CA THR A 69 -8.25 -5.58 -3.10
C THR A 69 -9.58 -5.55 -3.88
N VAL A 70 -9.57 -5.83 -5.18
CA VAL A 70 -10.79 -5.92 -5.99
C VAL A 70 -11.70 -7.05 -5.49
N VAL A 71 -11.13 -8.21 -5.16
CA VAL A 71 -11.88 -9.35 -4.61
C VAL A 71 -12.51 -8.99 -3.27
N LEU A 72 -11.78 -8.30 -2.40
CA LEU A 72 -12.32 -7.81 -1.13
C LEU A 72 -13.46 -6.82 -1.38
N ILE A 73 -13.25 -5.79 -2.19
CA ILE A 73 -14.25 -4.74 -2.44
C ILE A 73 -15.56 -5.33 -2.99
N ARG A 74 -15.47 -6.32 -3.90
CA ARG A 74 -16.66 -7.02 -4.43
C ARG A 74 -17.43 -7.82 -3.38
N SER A 75 -16.80 -8.14 -2.24
CA SER A 75 -17.44 -8.83 -1.13
C SER A 75 -18.02 -7.89 -0.07
N LEU A 76 -17.86 -6.58 -0.24
CA LEU A 76 -18.39 -5.56 0.65
C LEU A 76 -19.74 -5.02 0.14
N ASP A 77 -20.52 -4.48 1.06
CA ASP A 77 -21.73 -3.72 0.72
C ASP A 77 -21.37 -2.40 0.01
N GLU A 78 -22.29 -1.88 -0.81
CA GLU A 78 -22.05 -0.68 -1.65
C GLU A 78 -21.57 0.54 -0.84
N LEU A 79 -22.11 0.74 0.36
CA LEU A 79 -21.73 1.86 1.22
C LEU A 79 -20.27 1.75 1.67
N GLN A 80 -19.84 0.56 2.09
CA GLN A 80 -18.46 0.35 2.51
C GLN A 80 -17.50 0.41 1.32
N GLN A 81 -17.89 -0.13 0.17
CA GLN A 81 -17.10 0.03 -1.05
C GLN A 81 -16.82 1.51 -1.34
N ARG A 82 -17.85 2.38 -1.26
CA ARG A 82 -17.67 3.83 -1.46
C ARG A 82 -16.73 4.45 -0.42
N ILE A 83 -16.91 4.10 0.86
CA ILE A 83 -16.06 4.58 1.97
C ILE A 83 -14.60 4.16 1.74
N HIS A 84 -14.35 2.91 1.37
CA HIS A 84 -13.00 2.39 1.14
C HIS A 84 -12.33 3.01 -0.08
N ILE A 85 -13.04 3.15 -1.19
CA ILE A 85 -12.49 3.80 -2.40
C ILE A 85 -12.14 5.26 -2.11
N LEU A 86 -13.01 5.99 -1.40
CA LEU A 86 -12.74 7.36 -0.99
C LEU A 86 -11.52 7.45 -0.06
N ALA A 87 -11.44 6.56 0.93
CA ALA A 87 -10.31 6.50 1.85
C ALA A 87 -8.98 6.22 1.12
N TRP A 88 -8.98 5.30 0.16
CA TRP A 88 -7.83 5.00 -0.70
C TRP A 88 -7.42 6.19 -1.57
N ALA A 89 -8.39 6.87 -2.20
CA ALA A 89 -8.12 8.05 -3.00
C ALA A 89 -7.46 9.17 -2.18
N ILE A 90 -7.94 9.40 -0.96
CA ILE A 90 -7.36 10.39 -0.04
C ILE A 90 -5.95 9.96 0.41
N GLY A 91 -5.77 8.70 0.83
CA GLY A 91 -4.48 8.20 1.32
C GLY A 91 -3.39 8.22 0.25
N LEU A 92 -3.69 7.73 -0.95
CA LEU A 92 -2.75 7.76 -2.08
C LEU A 92 -2.53 9.18 -2.60
N GLY A 93 -3.59 9.99 -2.69
CA GLY A 93 -3.47 11.40 -3.06
C GLY A 93 -2.54 12.15 -2.13
N ALA A 94 -2.69 11.97 -0.81
CA ALA A 94 -1.81 12.55 0.19
C ALA A 94 -0.36 12.08 0.03
N ALA A 95 -0.12 10.78 -0.22
CA ALA A 95 1.21 10.25 -0.42
C ALA A 95 1.90 10.86 -1.65
N VAL A 96 1.18 10.98 -2.78
CA VAL A 96 1.69 11.61 -4.00
C VAL A 96 1.97 13.09 -3.77
N THR A 97 1.05 13.82 -3.12
CA THR A 97 1.25 15.24 -2.82
C THR A 97 2.46 15.47 -1.91
N VAL A 98 2.62 14.68 -0.85
CA VAL A 98 3.77 14.83 0.06
C VAL A 98 5.08 14.50 -0.65
N ALA A 99 5.14 13.40 -1.41
CA ALA A 99 6.33 13.04 -2.17
C ALA A 99 6.71 14.13 -3.18
N PHE A 100 5.73 14.66 -3.92
CA PHE A 100 5.94 15.75 -4.88
C PHE A 100 6.41 17.04 -4.19
N CYS A 101 5.75 17.46 -3.11
CA CYS A 101 6.15 18.65 -2.37
C CYS A 101 7.55 18.51 -1.75
N TRP A 102 7.91 17.31 -1.28
CA TRP A 102 9.24 17.05 -0.74
C TRP A 102 10.30 17.12 -1.83
N ASP A 103 10.05 16.48 -2.97
CA ASP A 103 10.96 16.51 -4.11
C ASP A 103 11.17 17.96 -4.60
N LEU A 104 10.08 18.72 -4.75
CA LEU A 104 10.15 20.14 -5.09
C LEU A 104 10.93 20.94 -4.04
N ALA A 105 10.69 20.73 -2.74
CA ALA A 105 11.43 21.41 -1.68
C ALA A 105 12.93 21.09 -1.73
N SER A 106 13.31 19.86 -2.07
CA SER A 106 14.71 19.45 -2.19
C SER A 106 15.44 20.16 -3.34
N THR A 107 14.72 20.69 -4.34
CA THR A 107 15.32 21.51 -5.40
C THR A 107 15.72 22.91 -4.94
N TRP A 108 15.08 23.44 -3.89
CA TRP A 108 15.28 24.82 -3.42
C TRP A 108 15.95 24.92 -2.04
N LEU A 109 15.89 23.86 -1.25
CA LEU A 109 16.41 23.79 0.11
C LEU A 109 17.36 22.60 0.23
N PRO A 110 18.41 22.68 1.08
CA PRO A 110 19.34 21.57 1.32
C PRO A 110 18.69 20.49 2.21
N VAL A 111 17.62 19.87 1.71
CA VAL A 111 16.85 18.81 2.37
C VAL A 111 17.32 17.46 1.83
N VAL A 112 17.32 16.45 2.69
CA VAL A 112 17.67 15.07 2.30
C VAL A 112 16.70 14.54 1.24
N MET A 113 17.24 13.78 0.28
CA MET A 113 16.47 13.08 -0.76
C MET A 113 15.33 12.25 -0.15
N PHE A 114 14.18 12.26 -0.80
CA PHE A 114 13.02 11.52 -0.35
C PHE A 114 13.20 10.02 -0.59
N GLU A 115 13.16 9.22 0.48
CA GLU A 115 13.21 7.77 0.37
C GLU A 115 11.82 7.20 -0.01
N PRO A 116 11.70 6.40 -1.09
CA PRO A 116 10.41 5.87 -1.56
C PRO A 116 9.63 5.06 -0.52
N ILE A 117 10.30 4.51 0.50
CA ILE A 117 9.65 3.79 1.59
C ILE A 117 8.68 4.66 2.39
N PHE A 118 8.94 5.97 2.47
CA PHE A 118 8.05 6.90 3.18
C PHE A 118 6.72 7.07 2.44
N THR A 119 6.65 6.91 1.12
CA THR A 119 5.39 6.95 0.37
C THR A 119 4.42 5.88 0.85
N VAL A 120 4.91 4.67 1.13
CA VAL A 120 4.08 3.56 1.61
C VAL A 120 3.55 3.87 3.01
N LEU A 121 4.39 4.40 3.89
CA LEU A 121 3.98 4.79 5.25
C LEU A 121 2.93 5.89 5.23
N ILE A 122 3.10 6.91 4.38
CA ILE A 122 2.13 8.01 4.22
C ILE A 122 0.83 7.47 3.64
N ALA A 123 0.89 6.64 2.59
CA ALA A 123 -0.29 6.09 1.94
C ALA A 123 -1.12 5.21 2.90
N VAL A 124 -0.48 4.30 3.62
CA VAL A 124 -1.15 3.39 4.57
C VAL A 124 -1.74 4.17 5.74
N THR A 125 -0.97 5.08 6.32
CA THR A 125 -1.47 5.91 7.44
C THR A 125 -2.60 6.81 6.99
N GLY A 126 -2.44 7.46 5.84
CA GLY A 126 -3.45 8.31 5.22
C GLY A 126 -4.75 7.55 4.93
N TYR A 127 -4.64 6.31 4.45
CA TYR A 127 -5.78 5.43 4.23
C TYR A 127 -6.53 5.09 5.53
N TYR A 128 -5.84 4.68 6.59
CA TYR A 128 -6.52 4.35 7.85
C TYR A 128 -7.12 5.58 8.55
N LEU A 129 -6.43 6.72 8.46
CA LEU A 129 -6.93 7.99 8.99
C LEU A 129 -8.18 8.46 8.23
N SER A 130 -8.13 8.43 6.89
CA SER A 130 -9.28 8.80 6.06
C SER A 130 -10.44 7.83 6.26
N LEU A 131 -10.18 6.53 6.38
CA LEU A 131 -11.19 5.51 6.69
C LEU A 131 -11.88 5.80 8.02
N PHE A 132 -11.13 6.15 9.07
CA PHE A 132 -11.67 6.54 10.36
C PHE A 132 -12.56 7.78 10.27
N LEU A 133 -12.09 8.83 9.59
CA LEU A 133 -12.83 10.09 9.46
C LEU A 133 -14.10 9.95 8.62
N VAL A 134 -14.01 9.27 7.47
CA VAL A 134 -15.14 9.05 6.57
C VAL A 134 -16.17 8.14 7.24
N SER A 135 -15.74 7.04 7.88
CA SER A 135 -16.68 6.13 8.55
C SER A 135 -17.42 6.77 9.71
N ARG A 136 -16.84 7.76 10.40
CA ARG A 136 -17.53 8.50 11.46
C ARG A 136 -18.71 9.33 10.95
N HIS A 137 -18.69 9.77 9.70
CA HIS A 137 -19.80 10.54 9.11
C HIS A 137 -21.04 9.67 8.86
N TYR A 138 -20.87 8.36 8.72
CA TYR A 138 -21.95 7.40 8.40
C TYR A 138 -22.41 6.56 9.61
N ARG A 139 -21.92 6.89 10.82
CA ARG A 139 -22.44 6.33 12.09
C ARG A 139 -23.54 7.22 12.63
#